data_AF-A0A813L2W0-F1
#
_entry.id   AF-A0A813L2W0-F1
#
_cell.length_a   1.000
_cell.length_b   1.000
_cell.length_c   1.000
_cell.angle_alpha   90.00
_cell.angle_beta   90.00
_cell.angle_gamma   90.00
#
_symmetry.space_group_name_H-M   'P 1'
#
loop_
_entity.id
_entity.type
_entity.pdbx_description
1 polymer ?
#
loop_
_entity_poly.entity_id
_entity_poly.type
_entity_poly.pdbx_seq_one_letter_code
_entity_poly.pdbx_strand_id
1 'polypeptide(L)'
;MKGELAQLRVAKVAGGAASKLAKIKIVRKSIARILTVYNQKQKAEARKQYKGKKYLPLDLRPKKTRKIRRALKTEQKYAQNLALGTF
;
A
#
# COMPACT_ATOMS: atom_id res chain seq x y z
N MET A 1 -18.85 -14.15 -2.75
CA MET A 1 -18.06 -14.07 -1.49
C MET A 1 -18.60 -13.06 -0.47
N LYS A 2 -18.87 -11.79 -0.83
CA LYS A 2 -19.47 -10.83 0.13
C LYS A 2 -20.90 -11.19 0.54
N GLY A 3 -21.74 -11.64 -0.41
CA GLY A 3 -23.10 -12.11 -0.13
C GLY A 3 -23.14 -13.33 0.80
N GLU A 4 -22.25 -14.30 0.58
CA GLU A 4 -22.08 -15.47 1.46
C GLU A 4 -21.69 -15.06 2.88
N LEU A 5 -20.76 -14.12 3.05
CA LEU A 5 -20.41 -13.60 4.37
C LEU A 5 -21.62 -12.94 5.07
N ALA A 6 -22.47 -12.23 4.33
CA ALA A 6 -23.67 -11.60 4.87
C ALA A 6 -24.67 -12.66 5.37
N GLN A 7 -24.93 -13.70 4.56
CA GLN A 7 -25.78 -14.83 4.95
C GLN A 7 -25.25 -15.56 6.19
N LEU A 8 -23.92 -15.77 6.28
CA LEU A 8 -23.31 -16.40 7.45
C LEU A 8 -23.40 -15.53 8.72
N ARG A 9 -23.44 -14.20 8.60
CA ARG A 9 -23.63 -13.28 9.73
C ARG A 9 -25.06 -13.34 10.27
N VAL A 10 -26.06 -13.41 9.38
CA VAL A 10 -27.46 -13.61 9.78
C VAL A 10 -27.62 -14.96 10.48
N ALA A 11 -27.05 -16.03 9.90
CA ALA A 11 -27.08 -17.35 10.51
C ALA A 11 -26.40 -17.41 11.89
N LYS A 12 -25.38 -16.57 12.14
CA LYS A 12 -24.77 -16.43 13.47
C LYS A 12 -25.74 -15.89 14.51
N VAL A 13 -26.53 -14.88 14.14
CA VAL A 13 -27.50 -14.25 15.07
C VAL A 13 -28.66 -15.20 15.36
N ALA A 14 -29.12 -15.94 14.36
CA ALA A 14 -30.19 -16.93 14.51
C ALA A 14 -29.79 -18.24 15.21
N GLY A 15 -28.58 -18.35 15.77
CA GLY A 15 -28.11 -19.55 16.48
C GLY A 15 -27.81 -20.75 15.56
N GLY A 16 -27.37 -20.51 14.32
CA GLY A 16 -27.13 -21.57 13.34
C GLY A 16 -25.99 -22.55 13.69
N ALA A 17 -25.99 -23.70 13.02
CA ALA A 17 -25.05 -24.80 13.27
C ALA A 17 -23.57 -24.38 13.29
N ALA A 18 -22.79 -24.97 14.23
CA ALA A 18 -21.38 -24.65 14.45
C ALA A 18 -20.50 -24.82 13.19
N SER A 19 -20.79 -25.82 12.35
CA SER A 19 -20.11 -26.06 11.07
C SER A 19 -20.26 -24.89 10.09
N LYS A 20 -21.40 -24.20 10.11
CA LYS A 20 -21.68 -23.02 9.29
C LYS A 20 -20.97 -21.78 9.85
N LEU A 21 -20.88 -21.65 11.17
CA LEU A 21 -20.18 -20.54 11.82
C LEU A 21 -18.65 -20.59 11.62
N ALA A 22 -18.08 -21.80 11.61
CA ALA A 22 -16.64 -22.00 11.34
C ALA A 22 -16.21 -21.43 9.97
N LYS A 23 -17.10 -21.46 8.98
CA LYS A 23 -16.85 -20.92 7.63
C LYS A 23 -16.66 -19.40 7.61
N ILE A 24 -17.18 -18.65 8.58
CA ILE A 24 -17.05 -17.17 8.63
C ILE A 24 -15.58 -16.75 8.60
N LYS A 25 -14.72 -17.40 9.38
CA LYS A 25 -13.28 -17.09 9.44
C LYS A 25 -12.61 -17.31 8.08
N ILE A 26 -12.96 -18.42 7.42
CA ILE A 26 -12.40 -18.82 6.13
C ILE A 26 -12.82 -17.84 5.04
N VAL A 27 -14.11 -17.51 4.96
CA VAL A 27 -14.65 -16.56 3.97
C VAL A 27 -14.05 -15.17 4.16
N ARG A 28 -13.93 -14.68 5.41
CA ARG A 28 -13.29 -13.38 5.70
C ARG A 28 -11.84 -13.33 5.21
N LYS A 29 -11.04 -14.36 5.52
CA LYS A 29 -9.64 -14.44 5.07
C LYS A 29 -9.54 -14.50 3.55
N SER A 30 -10.44 -15.24 2.90
CA SER A 30 -10.46 -15.34 1.43
C SER A 30 -10.81 -14.01 0.77
N ILE A 31 -11.79 -13.26 1.28
CA ILE A 31 -12.08 -11.90 0.82
C ILE A 31 -10.86 -10.99 0.98
N ALA A 32 -10.18 -11.05 2.13
CA ALA A 32 -8.98 -10.26 2.36
C ALA A 32 -7.88 -10.59 1.34
N ARG A 33 -7.62 -11.87 1.05
CA ARG A 33 -6.64 -12.30 0.03
C ARG A 33 -6.96 -11.74 -1.36
N ILE A 34 -8.22 -11.83 -1.78
CA ILE A 34 -8.65 -11.31 -3.09
C ILE A 34 -8.41 -9.80 -3.17
N LEU A 35 -8.80 -9.05 -2.14
CA LEU A 35 -8.56 -7.60 -2.08
C LEU A 35 -7.07 -7.27 -2.05
N THR A 36 -6.25 -8.06 -1.37
CA THR A 36 -4.78 -7.90 -1.38
C THR A 36 -4.24 -8.06 -2.80
N VAL A 37 -4.61 -9.11 -3.53
CA VAL A 37 -4.14 -9.34 -4.91
C VAL A 37 -4.62 -8.22 -5.84
N TYR A 38 -5.88 -7.80 -5.72
CA TYR A 38 -6.41 -6.68 -6.51
C TYR A 38 -5.62 -5.39 -6.26
N ASN A 39 -5.40 -5.04 -4.99
CA ASN A 39 -4.65 -3.84 -4.61
C ASN A 39 -3.17 -3.91 -5.03
N GLN A 40 -2.56 -5.10 -5.00
CA GLN A 40 -1.20 -5.31 -5.50
C GLN A 40 -1.12 -5.04 -7.00
N LYS A 41 -2.04 -5.60 -7.80
CA LYS A 41 -2.11 -5.36 -9.25
C LYS A 41 -2.35 -3.89 -9.57
N GLN A 42 -3.31 -3.25 -8.90
CA GLN A 42 -3.60 -1.82 -9.09
C GLN A 42 -2.38 -0.94 -8.79
N LYS A 43 -1.68 -1.20 -7.68
CA LYS A 43 -0.46 -0.45 -7.32
C LYS A 43 0.68 -0.72 -8.29
N ALA A 44 0.85 -1.94 -8.77
CA ALA A 44 1.87 -2.28 -9.74
C ALA A 44 1.66 -1.51 -11.06
N GLU A 45 0.42 -1.43 -11.54
CA GLU A 45 0.10 -0.70 -12.76
C GLU A 45 0.28 0.81 -12.60
N ALA A 46 -0.16 1.37 -11.47
CA ALA A 46 0.11 2.77 -11.15
C ALA A 46 1.63 3.06 -11.08
N ARG A 47 2.44 2.16 -10.51
CA ARG A 47 3.91 2.32 -10.49
C ARG A 47 4.51 2.34 -11.89
N LYS A 48 4.01 1.52 -12.82
CA LYS A 48 4.45 1.56 -14.23
C LYS A 48 4.09 2.89 -14.88
N GLN A 49 2.83 3.33 -14.72
CA GLN A 49 2.33 4.57 -15.33
C GLN A 49 3.06 5.84 -14.83
N TYR A 50 3.48 5.86 -13.57
CA TYR A 50 4.21 6.99 -12.96
C TYR A 50 5.73 6.79 -12.93
N LYS A 51 6.26 5.75 -13.57
CA LYS A 51 7.70 5.52 -13.67
C LYS A 51 8.36 6.67 -14.42
N GLY A 52 9.42 7.25 -13.87
CA GLY A 52 10.18 8.34 -14.48
C GLY A 52 9.52 9.73 -14.42
N LYS A 53 8.27 9.85 -13.96
CA LYS A 53 7.62 11.15 -13.81
C LYS A 53 8.18 11.90 -12.60
N LYS A 54 8.43 13.21 -12.76
CA LYS A 54 8.92 14.09 -11.67
C LYS A 54 8.00 14.10 -10.45
N TYR A 55 6.68 14.10 -10.68
CA TYR A 55 5.68 14.16 -9.61
C TYR A 55 4.96 12.83 -9.47
N LEU A 56 5.22 12.15 -8.36
CA LEU A 56 4.48 10.94 -7.97
C LEU A 56 3.37 11.28 -6.96
N PRO A 57 2.24 10.55 -7.04
CA PRO A 57 1.23 10.52 -5.98
C PRO A 57 1.84 10.18 -4.62
N LEU A 58 1.30 10.77 -3.54
CA LEU A 58 1.82 10.61 -2.18
C LEU A 58 1.93 9.13 -1.73
N ASP A 59 1.02 8.28 -2.19
CA ASP A 59 0.99 6.86 -1.86
C ASP A 59 2.10 6.04 -2.51
N LEU A 60 2.57 6.46 -3.69
CA LEU A 60 3.64 5.79 -4.42
C LEU A 60 5.04 6.26 -3.99
N ARG A 61 5.12 7.40 -3.29
CA ARG A 61 6.40 7.94 -2.78
C ARG A 61 7.05 6.97 -1.78
N PRO A 62 8.38 6.89 -1.76
CA PRO A 62 9.10 6.10 -0.78
C PRO A 62 8.79 6.59 0.63
N LYS A 63 8.47 5.65 1.53
CA LYS A 63 8.18 5.94 2.94
C LYS A 63 9.50 6.19 3.68
N LYS A 64 9.91 7.46 3.72
CA LYS A 64 11.04 7.97 4.51
C LYS A 64 10.53 8.90 5.61
N THR A 65 11.34 9.13 6.65
CA THR A 65 11.01 10.10 7.69
C THR A 65 10.95 11.53 7.12
N ARG A 66 10.20 12.41 7.79
CA ARG A 66 10.06 13.82 7.37
C ARG A 66 11.42 14.53 7.27
N LYS A 67 12.32 14.28 8.23
CA LYS A 67 13.69 14.84 8.25
C LYS A 67 14.45 14.47 6.98
N ILE A 68 14.45 13.19 6.60
CA ILE A 68 15.15 12.72 5.40
C ILE A 68 14.54 13.29 4.11
N ARG A 69 13.21 13.39 4.02
CA ARG A 69 12.55 13.98 2.83
C ARG A 69 12.87 15.46 2.61
N ARG A 70 13.15 16.20 3.68
CA ARG A 70 13.47 17.63 3.65
C ARG A 70 14.97 17.92 3.54
N ALA A 71 15.80 16.90 3.76
CA ALA A 71 17.25 17.06 3.68
C ALA A 71 17.68 17.38 2.23
N LEU A 72 18.76 18.14 2.09
CA LEU A 72 19.43 18.38 0.81
C LEU A 72 19.86 17.06 0.18
N LYS A 73 19.88 17.02 -1.16
CA LYS A 73 20.47 15.90 -1.89
C LYS A 73 21.95 15.79 -1.55
N THR A 74 22.50 14.59 -1.60
CA THR A 74 23.92 14.34 -1.32
C THR A 74 24.82 15.20 -2.20
N GLU A 75 24.55 15.25 -3.51
CA GLU A 75 25.25 16.11 -4.48
C GLU A 75 25.29 17.58 -4.04
N GLN A 76 24.16 18.11 -3.54
CA GLN A 76 24.07 19.51 -3.09
C GLN A 76 24.84 19.76 -1.79
N LYS A 77 25.05 18.73 -0.96
CA LYS A 77 25.85 18.86 0.27
C LYS A 77 27.34 18.94 -0.01
N TYR A 78 27.80 18.29 -1.08
CA TYR A 78 29.22 18.23 -1.45
C TYR A 78 29.57 19.16 -2.61
N ALA A 79 28.58 19.83 -3.22
CA ALA A 79 28.80 20.85 -4.24
C ALA A 79 29.64 22.00 -3.65
N GLN A 80 30.89 22.10 -4.10
CA GLN A 80 31.77 23.21 -3.78
C GLN A 80 31.64 24.29 -4.87
N ASN A 81 31.77 25.55 -4.46
CA ASN A 81 31.81 26.67 -5.40
C ASN A 81 33.17 26.67 -6.12
N LEU A 82 33.17 27.03 -7.41
CA LEU A 82 34.38 27.07 -8.26
C LEU A 82 35.42 28.14 -7.84
N ALA A 83 35.16 28.92 -6.80
CA ALA A 83 35.87 30.16 -6.47
C ALA A 83 36.78 30.06 -5.23
N LEU A 84 37.51 28.95 -5.07
CA LEU A 84 38.56 28.80 -4.06
C LEU A 84 39.76 28.03 -4.64
N GLY A 85 40.27 28.47 -5.79
CA GLY A 85 41.30 27.72 -6.52
C GLY A 85 42.28 28.52 -7.41
N THR A 86 42.34 29.85 -7.30
CA THR A 86 43.39 30.66 -7.95
C THR A 86 43.61 31.96 -7.16
N PHE A 87 44.53 31.92 -6.20
CA PHE A 87 45.45 33.00 -5.82
C PHE A 87 46.74 32.33 -5.34
#